data_AF-A0A7J8P4K7-F1
#
_entry.id   AF-A0A7J8P4K7-F1
#
_cell.length_a   1.000
_cell.length_b   1.000
_cell.length_c   1.000
_cell.angle_alpha   90.00
_cell.angle_beta   90.00
_cell.angle_gamma   90.00
#
_symmetry.space_group_name_H-M   'P 1'
#
loop_
_entity.id
_entity.type
_entity.pdbx_description
1 polymer ?
#
loop_
_entity_poly.entity_id
_entity_poly.type
_entity_poly.pdbx_seq_one_letter_code
_entity_poly.pdbx_strand_id
1 'polypeptide(L)'
;MAMATCFGTAVVHNKRGLRPNYLCSKRCSKRSRLFGRKPASLPLGQGIRNRIKVRYCDGSSFTGDVAAVNPVTNLHFRGARVWLAVMEDLLSKGMRNAENAILSGCSAGGLASILHCDSFRALLPMGTKVKCISDAGYFINTRDVSGGHYIQTFFDQLVATHGSAKNLLPSCTSRMKPGLVSAFCFLTSFTLHCNFQYSDQYSIHISQCFFPQNIAQQIRTPLFIINAAYDSWQIRNILAPGIADPHGHWESCKLDIKNCLPSQIKVMQGD
;
A
#
# COMPACT_ATOMS: atom_id res chain seq x y z
N MET A 1 -8.71 11.07 -0.07
CA MET A 1 -8.53 9.90 0.82
C MET A 1 -7.05 9.60 0.95
N ALA A 2 -6.58 9.09 2.09
CA ALA A 2 -5.19 8.68 2.28
C ALA A 2 -5.15 7.44 3.18
N MET A 3 -4.25 6.50 2.90
CA MET A 3 -4.09 5.32 3.74
C MET A 3 -3.37 5.67 5.05
N ALA A 4 -3.90 5.24 6.19
CA ALA A 4 -3.25 5.40 7.49
C ALA A 4 -1.94 4.59 7.54
N THR A 5 -0.93 5.05 8.30
CA THR A 5 0.40 4.42 8.31
C THR A 5 0.82 3.81 9.65
N CYS A 6 1.44 2.64 9.55
CA CYS A 6 2.55 2.21 10.40
C CYS A 6 3.85 2.20 9.57
N PHE A 7 5.00 2.25 10.22
CA PHE A 7 6.26 2.74 9.66
C PHE A 7 6.92 1.83 8.60
N GLY A 8 7.49 2.41 7.54
CA GLY A 8 8.43 1.75 6.62
C GLY A 8 9.88 1.85 7.08
N THR A 9 10.64 0.76 7.05
CA THR A 9 12.10 0.75 7.28
C THR A 9 12.79 0.06 6.10
N ALA A 10 13.60 0.78 5.33
CA ALA A 10 14.50 0.17 4.35
C ALA A 10 15.81 -0.20 5.05
N VAL A 11 16.33 -1.40 4.83
CA VAL A 11 17.50 -1.90 5.53
C VAL A 11 18.54 -2.34 4.52
N VAL A 12 19.76 -1.84 4.69
CA VAL A 12 20.84 -2.00 3.72
C VAL A 12 22.10 -2.47 4.44
N HIS A 13 22.68 -3.61 4.05
CA HIS A 13 23.94 -4.05 4.63
C HIS A 13 25.13 -3.54 3.78
N ASN A 14 25.90 -2.59 4.31
CA ASN A 14 27.11 -2.03 3.70
C ASN A 14 28.27 -2.06 4.73
N LYS A 15 29.50 -2.37 4.29
CA LYS A 15 30.72 -2.36 5.11
C LYS A 15 31.16 -0.94 5.53
N ARG A 16 30.58 0.12 4.98
CA ARG A 16 30.83 1.52 5.40
C ARG A 16 29.52 2.19 5.83
N GLY A 17 29.55 2.80 7.01
CA GLY A 17 28.37 3.25 7.75
C GLY A 17 27.61 4.40 7.12
N LEU A 18 26.29 4.26 7.06
CA LEU A 18 25.32 5.31 6.68
C LEU A 18 24.85 6.07 7.92
N ARG A 19 24.96 7.41 7.93
CA ARG A 19 24.39 8.27 8.99
C ARG A 19 22.92 8.59 8.68
N PRO A 20 21.97 8.37 9.61
CA PRO A 20 20.55 8.60 9.35
C PRO A 20 20.14 10.02 9.71
N ASN A 21 19.74 10.84 8.73
CA ASN A 21 18.89 12.01 8.95
C ASN A 21 18.14 12.36 7.65
N TYR A 22 16.84 12.09 7.58
CA TYR A 22 15.96 12.65 6.55
C TYR A 22 14.61 13.12 7.13
N LEU A 23 14.22 14.30 6.66
CA LEU A 23 13.09 15.13 7.08
C LEU A 23 11.79 14.75 6.37
N CYS A 24 10.68 14.67 7.12
CA CYS A 24 9.30 14.95 6.68
C CYS A 24 8.36 15.03 7.91
N SER A 25 7.63 16.13 8.10
CA SER A 25 6.65 16.45 9.18
C SER A 25 7.06 16.20 10.65
N LYS A 26 6.81 17.20 11.51
CA LYS A 26 7.21 17.24 12.94
C LYS A 26 6.50 16.22 13.86
N ARG A 27 5.59 15.37 13.34
CA ARG A 27 4.82 14.37 14.12
C ARG A 27 4.85 12.97 13.48
N CYS A 28 6.01 12.31 13.50
CA CYS A 28 6.11 10.87 13.17
C CYS A 28 6.63 10.10 14.40
N SER A 29 5.91 9.07 14.86
CA SER A 29 6.30 8.28 16.03
C SER A 29 7.64 7.53 15.83
N LYS A 30 8.39 7.40 16.94
CA LYS A 30 9.81 7.04 17.00
C LYS A 30 10.10 5.53 16.98
N ARG A 31 9.11 4.62 16.98
CA ARG A 31 9.34 3.17 17.17
C ARG A 31 8.96 2.32 15.95
N SER A 32 9.95 1.66 15.34
CA SER A 32 9.80 0.44 14.55
C SER A 32 10.33 -0.71 15.41
N ARG A 33 9.55 -1.79 15.60
CA ARG A 33 9.93 -2.91 16.48
C ARG A 33 10.95 -3.86 15.83
N LEU A 34 10.84 -4.12 14.52
CA LEU A 34 11.83 -4.94 13.80
C LEU A 34 13.26 -4.38 13.87
N PHE A 35 13.40 -3.05 13.97
CA PHE A 35 14.71 -2.38 13.90
C PHE A 35 14.98 -1.43 15.06
N GLY A 36 14.41 -1.71 16.23
CA GLY A 36 14.57 -0.93 17.46
C GLY A 36 16.04 -0.70 17.85
N ARG A 37 16.33 0.44 18.51
CA ARG A 37 17.67 0.85 18.94
C ARG A 37 18.25 0.04 20.12
N LYS A 38 17.42 -0.70 20.86
CA LYS A 38 17.89 -1.51 22.00
C LYS A 38 18.27 -2.92 21.52
N PRO A 39 19.45 -3.45 21.90
CA PRO A 39 19.73 -4.87 21.76
C PRO A 39 18.93 -5.60 22.84
N ALA A 40 17.67 -5.88 22.56
CA ALA A 40 16.86 -6.76 23.40
C ALA A 40 15.85 -7.48 22.52
N SER A 41 15.98 -8.81 22.49
CA SER A 41 14.96 -9.81 22.21
C SER A 41 14.49 -10.13 20.78
N LEU A 42 15.15 -9.73 19.69
CA LEU A 42 14.78 -10.18 18.34
C LEU A 42 15.99 -10.74 17.56
N PRO A 43 16.04 -12.07 17.30
CA PRO A 43 17.14 -12.71 16.56
C PRO A 43 17.32 -12.16 15.14
N LEU A 44 16.23 -11.76 14.47
CA LEU A 44 16.24 -11.32 13.07
C LEU A 44 17.02 -10.01 12.82
N GLY A 45 17.26 -9.20 13.86
CA GLY A 45 17.92 -7.90 13.77
C GLY A 45 19.42 -7.92 14.10
N GLN A 46 19.93 -9.05 14.60
CA GLN A 46 21.35 -9.22 14.94
C GLN A 46 22.16 -9.36 13.64
N GLY A 47 23.15 -8.48 13.43
CA GLY A 47 23.96 -8.44 12.21
C GLY A 47 23.57 -7.36 11.18
N ILE A 48 22.45 -6.67 11.37
CA ILE A 48 22.03 -5.57 10.48
C ILE A 48 22.81 -4.29 10.79
N ARG A 49 23.71 -3.89 9.88
CA ARG A 49 24.61 -2.74 10.05
C ARG A 49 23.99 -1.37 9.70
N ASN A 50 23.28 -1.22 8.57
CA ASN A 50 22.61 0.04 8.25
C ASN A 50 21.10 -0.11 8.24
N ARG A 51 20.44 0.82 8.94
CA ARG A 51 18.99 0.86 9.12
C ARG A 51 18.51 2.23 8.66
N ILE A 52 17.63 2.26 7.68
CA ILE A 52 17.10 3.49 7.10
C ILE A 52 15.60 3.54 7.34
N LYS A 53 15.12 4.65 7.91
CA LYS A 53 13.69 4.89 8.07
C LYS A 53 13.24 5.89 7.01
N VAL A 54 12.42 5.45 6.07
CA VAL A 54 11.75 6.32 5.10
C VAL A 54 10.42 6.76 5.70
N ARG A 55 10.20 8.06 5.79
CA ARG A 55 8.92 8.59 6.29
C ARG A 55 7.87 8.49 5.21
N TYR A 56 6.68 8.05 5.58
CA TYR A 56 5.53 8.02 4.70
C TYR A 56 4.84 9.38 4.69
N CYS A 57 4.67 9.95 3.51
CA CYS A 57 4.08 11.28 3.34
C CYS A 57 3.30 11.44 2.04
N ASP A 58 3.05 10.36 1.29
CA ASP A 58 2.41 10.44 -0.03
C ASP A 58 0.96 9.98 -0.06
N GLY A 59 0.51 9.19 0.92
CA GLY A 59 -0.88 8.72 1.04
C GLY A 59 -1.26 7.54 0.15
N SER A 60 -0.36 7.03 -0.70
CA SER A 60 -0.62 5.98 -1.70
C SER A 60 0.46 4.89 -1.77
N SER A 61 1.09 4.52 -0.66
CA SER A 61 2.15 3.50 -0.64
C SER A 61 3.25 3.76 -1.67
N PHE A 62 3.62 5.04 -1.85
CA PHE A 62 4.61 5.52 -2.82
C PHE A 62 4.29 5.25 -4.31
N THR A 63 3.02 5.10 -4.68
CA THR A 63 2.63 4.87 -6.07
C THR A 63 2.13 6.12 -6.79
N GLY A 64 1.70 7.14 -6.05
CA GLY A 64 1.09 8.34 -6.65
C GLY A 64 2.06 9.20 -7.43
N ASP A 65 1.64 9.73 -8.57
CA ASP A 65 2.41 10.70 -9.34
C ASP A 65 1.50 11.61 -10.18
N VAL A 66 1.12 12.72 -9.55
CA VAL A 66 0.38 13.83 -10.13
C VAL A 66 1.28 15.05 -10.20
N ALA A 67 1.38 15.65 -11.39
CA ALA A 67 2.17 16.86 -11.60
C ALA A 67 1.53 18.08 -10.92
N ALA A 68 0.22 18.24 -11.12
CA ALA A 68 -0.58 19.32 -10.53
C ALA A 68 -0.62 19.23 -8.99
N VAL A 69 -0.75 20.40 -8.37
CA VAL A 69 -0.97 20.54 -6.93
C VAL A 69 -2.46 20.73 -6.69
N ASN A 70 -3.02 20.12 -5.66
CA ASN A 70 -4.42 20.36 -5.33
C ASN A 70 -4.61 21.83 -4.93
N PRO A 71 -5.39 22.64 -5.65
CA PRO A 71 -5.44 24.09 -5.45
C PRO A 71 -6.12 24.50 -4.14
N VAL A 72 -6.96 23.64 -3.57
CA VAL A 72 -7.72 23.91 -2.35
C VAL A 72 -6.92 23.53 -1.11
N THR A 73 -6.32 22.33 -1.12
CA THR A 73 -5.66 21.74 0.05
C THR A 73 -4.13 21.92 0.02
N ASN A 74 -3.58 22.39 -1.10
CA ASN A 74 -2.14 22.45 -1.37
C ASN A 74 -1.41 21.10 -1.20
N LEU A 75 -2.14 19.99 -1.39
CA LEU A 75 -1.59 18.64 -1.29
C LEU A 75 -0.88 18.23 -2.59
N HIS A 76 0.22 17.51 -2.42
CA HIS A 76 1.02 16.93 -3.50
C HIS A 76 0.93 15.41 -3.48
N PHE A 77 0.47 14.81 -4.58
CA PHE A 77 0.38 13.35 -4.73
C PHE A 77 1.56 12.83 -5.56
N ARG A 78 2.76 12.82 -4.96
CA ARG A 78 4.04 12.56 -5.66
C ARG A 78 4.83 11.40 -5.06
N GLY A 79 4.15 10.40 -4.51
CA GLY A 79 4.75 9.24 -3.86
C GLY A 79 5.83 8.53 -4.67
N ALA A 80 5.58 8.27 -5.96
CA ALA A 80 6.56 7.59 -6.81
C ALA A 80 7.83 8.43 -7.03
N ARG A 81 7.69 9.76 -7.14
CA ARG A 81 8.86 10.67 -7.23
C ARG A 81 9.67 10.68 -5.94
N VAL A 82 8.99 10.71 -4.79
CA VAL A 82 9.63 10.62 -3.46
C VAL A 82 10.38 9.31 -3.32
N TRP A 83 9.78 8.19 -3.74
CA TRP A 83 10.42 6.88 -3.75
C TRP A 83 11.71 6.86 -4.56
N LEU A 84 11.65 7.30 -5.82
CA LEU A 84 12.82 7.35 -6.69
C LEU A 84 13.94 8.22 -6.09
N ALA A 85 13.61 9.44 -5.67
CA ALA A 85 14.58 10.35 -5.06
C ALA A 85 15.24 9.77 -3.81
N VAL A 86 14.46 9.12 -2.94
CA VAL A 86 14.99 8.44 -1.74
C VAL A 86 15.91 7.29 -2.13
N MET A 87 15.51 6.45 -3.09
CA MET A 87 16.32 5.30 -3.51
C MET A 87 17.63 5.74 -4.18
N GLU A 88 17.59 6.72 -5.07
CA GLU A 88 18.77 7.29 -5.71
C GLU A 88 19.78 7.87 -4.70
N ASP A 89 19.28 8.61 -3.72
CA ASP A 89 20.11 9.16 -2.65
C ASP A 89 20.74 8.04 -1.80
N LEU A 90 19.98 7.00 -1.42
CA LEU A 90 20.51 5.85 -0.69
C LEU A 90 21.55 5.07 -1.51
N LEU A 91 21.29 4.88 -2.81
CA LEU A 91 22.24 4.28 -3.75
C LEU A 91 23.55 5.06 -3.75
N SER A 92 23.50 6.39 -3.82
CA SER A 92 24.68 7.27 -3.79
C SER A 92 25.47 7.17 -2.48
N LYS A 93 24.79 6.93 -1.35
CA LYS A 93 25.42 6.80 -0.03
C LYS A 93 25.96 5.40 0.26
N GLY A 94 25.93 4.51 -0.74
CA GLY A 94 26.59 3.20 -0.68
C GLY A 94 25.63 2.02 -0.64
N MET A 95 24.31 2.23 -0.78
CA MET A 95 23.38 1.11 -0.99
C MET A 95 23.70 0.32 -2.28
N ARG A 96 24.32 0.96 -3.29
CA ARG A 96 24.85 0.28 -4.49
C ARG A 96 25.83 -0.85 -4.17
N ASN A 97 26.52 -0.79 -3.04
CA ASN A 97 27.54 -1.77 -2.64
C ASN A 97 27.00 -2.83 -1.67
N ALA A 98 25.67 -2.92 -1.52
CA ALA A 98 25.08 -3.83 -0.56
C ALA A 98 25.19 -5.29 -1.04
N GLU A 99 25.66 -6.16 -0.15
CA GLU A 99 25.62 -7.62 -0.38
C GLU A 99 24.21 -8.17 -0.11
N ASN A 100 23.55 -7.60 0.91
CA ASN A 100 22.21 -7.97 1.33
C ASN A 100 21.38 -6.70 1.54
N ALA A 101 20.14 -6.70 1.05
CA ALA A 101 19.20 -5.61 1.24
C ALA A 101 17.81 -6.14 1.58
N ILE A 102 17.12 -5.48 2.51
CA ILE A 102 15.76 -5.81 2.90
C ILE A 102 14.88 -4.57 2.75
N LEU A 103 13.85 -4.66 1.92
CA LEU A 103 12.76 -3.69 1.92
C LEU A 103 11.70 -4.14 2.92
N SER A 104 11.34 -3.28 3.87
CA SER A 104 10.29 -3.63 4.82
C SER A 104 9.41 -2.47 5.22
N GLY A 105 8.20 -2.79 5.64
CA GLY A 105 7.28 -1.79 6.17
C GLY A 105 6.06 -2.39 6.80
N CYS A 106 5.34 -1.55 7.54
CA CYS A 106 4.15 -1.91 8.29
C CYS A 106 2.90 -1.23 7.71
N SER A 107 1.74 -1.88 7.70
CA SER A 107 0.48 -1.30 7.18
C SER A 107 0.65 -0.76 5.75
N ALA A 108 0.39 0.52 5.47
CA ALA A 108 0.64 1.12 4.16
C ALA A 108 2.10 1.03 3.68
N GLY A 109 3.06 1.01 4.61
CA GLY A 109 4.46 0.70 4.28
C GLY A 109 4.69 -0.77 3.96
N GLY A 110 3.90 -1.68 4.54
CA GLY A 110 3.91 -3.11 4.22
C GLY A 110 3.38 -3.34 2.80
N LEU A 111 2.26 -2.70 2.46
CA LEU A 111 1.76 -2.70 1.09
C LEU A 111 2.78 -2.10 0.12
N ALA A 112 3.46 -1.01 0.49
CA ALA A 112 4.55 -0.46 -0.32
C ALA A 112 5.69 -1.48 -0.53
N SER A 113 6.06 -2.27 0.50
CA SER A 113 7.05 -3.35 0.34
C SER A 113 6.62 -4.39 -0.68
N ILE A 114 5.32 -4.70 -0.79
CA ILE A 114 4.79 -5.63 -1.80
C ILE A 114 4.85 -4.97 -3.19
N LEU A 115 4.26 -3.78 -3.33
CA LEU A 115 4.14 -3.07 -4.61
C LEU A 115 5.48 -2.75 -5.25
N HIS A 116 6.47 -2.38 -4.45
CA HIS A 116 7.79 -1.96 -4.92
C HIS A 116 8.85 -3.05 -4.86
N CYS A 117 8.54 -4.28 -4.44
CA CYS A 117 9.56 -5.30 -4.15
C CYS A 117 10.51 -5.58 -5.32
N ASP A 118 9.95 -5.89 -6.49
CA ASP A 118 10.74 -6.19 -7.68
C ASP A 118 11.45 -4.94 -8.25
N SER A 119 10.81 -3.78 -8.16
CA SER A 119 11.46 -2.52 -8.54
C SER A 119 12.66 -2.20 -7.65
N PHE A 120 12.57 -2.47 -6.35
CA PHE A 120 13.66 -2.29 -5.39
C PHE A 120 14.81 -3.27 -5.67
N ARG A 121 14.49 -4.53 -5.98
CA ARG A 121 15.49 -5.52 -6.42
C ARG A 121 16.22 -5.07 -7.68
N ALA A 122 15.52 -4.48 -8.63
CA ALA A 122 16.09 -4.03 -9.90
C ALA A 122 17.06 -2.85 -9.76
N LEU A 123 16.97 -2.07 -8.68
CA LEU A 123 17.89 -0.95 -8.40
C LEU A 123 19.27 -1.41 -7.91
N LEU A 124 19.41 -2.67 -7.49
CA LEU A 124 20.61 -3.21 -6.87
C LEU A 124 21.36 -4.13 -7.84
N PRO A 125 22.70 -4.26 -7.70
CA PRO A 125 23.49 -5.17 -8.52
C PRO A 125 22.93 -6.61 -8.55
N MET A 126 23.20 -7.35 -9.62
CA MET A 126 22.72 -8.73 -9.75
C MET A 126 23.19 -9.64 -8.61
N GLY A 127 24.39 -9.42 -8.06
CA GLY A 127 24.92 -10.18 -6.93
C GLY A 127 24.28 -9.87 -5.57
N THR A 128 23.50 -8.80 -5.44
CA THR A 128 22.87 -8.42 -4.16
C THR A 128 21.69 -9.34 -3.85
N LYS A 129 21.70 -9.91 -2.64
CA LYS A 129 20.58 -10.70 -2.12
C LYS A 129 19.51 -9.75 -1.57
N VAL A 130 18.36 -9.70 -2.22
CA VAL A 130 17.25 -8.84 -1.83
C VAL A 130 16.09 -9.68 -1.32
N LYS A 131 15.49 -9.24 -0.22
CA LYS A 131 14.24 -9.80 0.32
C LYS A 131 13.29 -8.66 0.69
N CYS A 132 11.99 -8.92 0.63
CA CYS A 132 10.98 -7.96 1.05
C CYS A 132 10.18 -8.53 2.23
N ILE A 133 9.77 -7.66 3.16
CA ILE A 133 8.93 -8.01 4.29
C ILE A 133 7.75 -7.05 4.34
N SER A 134 6.56 -7.60 4.22
CA SER A 134 5.30 -6.89 4.43
C SER A 134 4.74 -7.26 5.79
N ASP A 135 4.74 -6.30 6.72
CA ASP A 135 4.09 -6.42 8.03
C ASP A 135 2.74 -5.70 7.98
N ALA A 136 1.64 -6.39 8.32
CA ALA A 136 0.26 -5.87 8.27
C ALA A 136 -0.12 -5.18 6.95
N GLY A 137 0.54 -5.52 5.84
CA GLY A 137 0.37 -4.88 4.52
C GLY A 137 -0.52 -5.66 3.56
N TYR A 138 -0.97 -6.86 3.96
CA TYR A 138 -1.91 -7.68 3.20
C TYR A 138 -3.36 -7.27 3.48
N PHE A 139 -3.89 -6.34 2.67
CA PHE A 139 -5.30 -5.96 2.71
C PHE A 139 -6.13 -6.86 1.80
N ILE A 140 -7.25 -7.37 2.32
CA ILE A 140 -8.13 -8.29 1.61
C ILE A 140 -9.26 -7.49 0.93
N ASN A 141 -9.56 -7.83 -0.32
CA ASN A 141 -10.77 -7.35 -0.99
C ASN A 141 -11.92 -8.30 -0.62
N THR A 142 -12.76 -7.88 0.31
CA THR A 142 -13.94 -8.64 0.75
C THR A 142 -15.13 -7.71 0.94
N ARG A 143 -16.32 -8.29 1.01
CA ARG A 143 -17.53 -7.56 1.34
C ARG A 143 -17.54 -7.14 2.80
N ASP A 144 -18.07 -5.96 3.07
CA ASP A 144 -18.35 -5.51 4.43
C ASP A 144 -19.59 -6.20 5.02
N VAL A 145 -19.88 -5.95 6.29
CA VAL A 145 -21.01 -6.54 7.04
C VAL A 145 -22.39 -6.15 6.50
N SER A 146 -22.47 -5.14 5.63
CA SER A 146 -23.69 -4.79 4.89
C SER A 146 -23.76 -5.45 3.50
N GLY A 147 -22.72 -6.21 3.11
CA GLY A 147 -22.58 -6.85 1.81
C GLY A 147 -21.95 -5.97 0.72
N GLY A 148 -21.53 -4.75 1.07
CA GLY A 148 -20.96 -3.76 0.17
C GLY A 148 -19.49 -4.00 -0.17
N HIS A 149 -19.00 -3.38 -1.24
CA HIS A 149 -17.59 -3.42 -1.69
C HIS A 149 -16.85 -2.13 -1.31
N TYR A 150 -16.97 -1.71 -0.05
CA TYR A 150 -16.46 -0.41 0.41
C TYR A 150 -14.96 -0.26 0.18
N ILE A 151 -14.16 -1.29 0.51
CA ILE A 151 -12.69 -1.20 0.38
C ILE A 151 -12.24 -1.11 -1.09
N GLN A 152 -12.95 -1.77 -2.01
CA GLN A 152 -12.67 -1.65 -3.43
C GLN A 152 -12.91 -0.21 -3.90
N THR A 153 -14.05 0.37 -3.50
CA THR A 153 -14.40 1.77 -3.81
C THR A 153 -13.36 2.74 -3.23
N PHE A 154 -12.88 2.48 -2.01
CA PHE A 154 -11.80 3.26 -1.39
C PHE A 154 -10.51 3.22 -2.23
N PHE A 155 -10.08 2.05 -2.69
CA PHE A 155 -8.89 1.95 -3.52
C PHE A 155 -9.09 2.48 -4.95
N ASP A 156 -10.29 2.40 -5.52
CA ASP A 156 -10.64 3.05 -6.79
C ASP A 156 -10.41 4.57 -6.69
N GLN A 157 -10.96 5.19 -5.64
CA GLN A 157 -10.80 6.62 -5.37
C GLN A 157 -9.33 6.98 -5.06
N LEU A 158 -8.60 6.13 -4.35
CA LEU A 158 -7.17 6.32 -4.08
C LEU A 158 -6.36 6.32 -5.38
N VAL A 159 -6.56 5.32 -6.25
CA VAL A 159 -5.86 5.22 -7.53
C VAL A 159 -6.15 6.44 -8.41
N ALA A 160 -7.41 6.86 -8.50
CA ALA A 160 -7.82 8.02 -9.27
C ALA A 160 -7.19 9.31 -8.71
N THR A 161 -7.29 9.53 -7.39
CA THR A 161 -6.77 10.74 -6.73
C THR A 161 -5.25 10.87 -6.86
N HIS A 162 -4.52 9.75 -6.73
CA HIS A 162 -3.06 9.74 -6.71
C HIS A 162 -2.44 9.50 -8.10
N GLY A 163 -3.23 9.18 -9.12
CA GLY A 163 -2.69 8.82 -10.44
C GLY A 163 -1.77 7.59 -10.38
N SER A 164 -2.08 6.63 -9.50
CA SER A 164 -1.19 5.52 -9.17
C SER A 164 -1.02 4.48 -10.28
N ALA A 165 -1.97 4.40 -11.21
CA ALA A 165 -2.06 3.33 -12.22
C ALA A 165 -0.75 3.04 -12.97
N LYS A 166 -0.02 4.09 -13.36
CA LYS A 166 1.24 3.98 -14.11
C LYS A 166 2.44 3.43 -13.32
N ASN A 167 2.33 3.38 -11.99
CA ASN A 167 3.39 2.91 -11.10
C ASN A 167 3.05 1.55 -10.47
N LEU A 168 1.99 0.89 -10.94
CA LEU A 168 1.61 -0.46 -10.52
C LEU A 168 2.20 -1.52 -11.45
N LEU A 169 2.23 -2.76 -10.98
CA LEU A 169 2.82 -3.87 -11.71
C LEU A 169 2.13 -4.09 -13.06
N PRO A 170 2.85 -4.02 -14.21
CA PRO A 170 2.24 -4.16 -15.53
C PRO A 170 1.52 -5.48 -15.75
N SER A 171 2.03 -6.57 -15.16
CA SER A 171 1.37 -7.88 -15.23
C SER A 171 0.01 -7.88 -14.54
N CYS A 172 -0.20 -7.01 -13.54
CA CYS A 172 -1.49 -6.84 -12.91
C CYS A 172 -2.40 -5.94 -13.72
N THR A 173 -1.93 -4.74 -14.07
CA THR A 173 -2.76 -3.76 -14.78
C THR A 173 -3.23 -4.24 -16.15
N SER A 174 -2.44 -5.07 -16.85
CA SER A 174 -2.84 -5.65 -18.14
C SER A 174 -4.02 -6.64 -18.05
N ARG A 175 -4.22 -7.28 -16.90
CA ARG A 175 -5.39 -8.15 -16.66
C ARG A 175 -6.64 -7.36 -16.26
N MET A 176 -6.44 -6.14 -15.76
CA MET A 176 -7.53 -5.26 -15.34
C MET A 176 -7.99 -4.45 -16.54
N LYS A 177 -8.97 -4.98 -17.28
CA LYS A 177 -9.54 -4.30 -18.46
C LYS A 177 -10.01 -2.89 -18.08
N PRO A 178 -9.75 -1.84 -18.88
CA PRO A 178 -10.41 -0.57 -18.70
C PRO A 178 -11.93 -0.78 -18.86
N GLY A 179 -12.72 -0.14 -18.01
CA GLY A 179 -14.16 -0.16 -18.12
C GLY A 179 -14.59 0.24 -19.53
N LEU A 180 -15.56 -0.49 -20.10
CA LEU A 180 -16.09 -0.19 -21.42
C LEU A 180 -16.81 1.17 -21.36
N VAL A 181 -16.28 2.18 -22.03
CA VAL A 181 -17.03 3.42 -22.28
C VAL A 181 -18.02 3.10 -23.39
N SER A 182 -19.31 3.01 -23.06
CA SER A 182 -20.35 2.87 -24.08
C SER A 182 -20.74 4.27 -24.55
N ALA A 183 -20.34 4.63 -25.77
CA ALA A 183 -20.83 5.85 -26.43
C ALA A 183 -22.13 5.50 -27.16
N PHE A 184 -23.24 6.11 -26.74
CA PHE A 184 -24.50 6.05 -27.47
C PHE A 184 -24.60 7.29 -28.35
N CYS A 185 -24.40 7.10 -29.66
CA CYS A 185 -24.52 8.17 -30.63
C CYS A 185 -25.85 8.05 -31.39
N PHE A 186 -26.58 9.17 -31.51
CA PHE A 186 -27.80 9.26 -32.30
C PHE A 186 -27.71 10.44 -33.27
N LEU A 187 -28.33 10.26 -34.43
CA LEU A 187 -28.41 11.30 -35.47
C LEU A 187 -29.71 12.05 -35.32
N THR A 188 -29.63 13.37 -35.14
CA THR A 188 -30.77 14.28 -35.25
C THR A 188 -30.46 15.32 -36.32
N SER A 189 -31.29 15.40 -37.36
CA SER A 189 -31.26 16.44 -38.40
C SER A 189 -29.83 16.84 -38.85
N PHE A 190 -29.09 15.87 -39.38
CA PHE A 190 -27.70 15.99 -39.88
C PHE A 190 -26.58 16.24 -38.84
N THR A 191 -26.87 16.19 -37.54
CA THR A 191 -25.86 16.37 -36.47
C THR A 191 -25.71 15.10 -35.64
N LEU A 192 -24.48 14.59 -35.51
CA LEU A 192 -24.16 13.42 -34.67
C LEU A 192 -24.03 13.86 -33.21
N HIS A 193 -24.97 13.42 -32.37
CA HIS A 193 -24.92 13.63 -30.93
C HIS A 193 -24.46 12.34 -30.25
N CYS A 194 -23.30 12.38 -29.59
CA CYS A 194 -22.80 11.26 -28.81
C CYS A 194 -22.96 11.56 -27.32
N ASN A 195 -23.72 10.72 -26.61
CA ASN A 195 -23.74 10.69 -25.16
C ASN A 195 -22.77 9.62 -24.67
N PHE A 196 -21.89 9.99 -23.74
CA PHE A 196 -21.03 9.04 -23.07
C PHE A 196 -21.76 8.49 -21.85
N GLN A 197 -22.11 7.21 -21.88
CA GLN A 197 -22.64 6.53 -20.71
C GLN A 197 -21.48 5.89 -19.95
N TYR A 198 -21.18 6.47 -18.79
CA TYR A 198 -20.30 5.84 -17.82
C TYR A 198 -21.10 4.72 -17.15
N SER A 199 -20.71 3.47 -17.39
CA SER A 199 -21.25 2.37 -16.62
C SER A 199 -20.54 2.35 -15.26
N ASP A 200 -21.21 2.80 -14.21
CA ASP A 200 -20.74 2.68 -12.82
C ASP A 200 -20.45 1.22 -12.42
N GLN A 201 -20.92 0.25 -13.22
CA GLN A 201 -20.73 -1.18 -13.01
C GLN A 201 -19.41 -1.72 -13.59
N TYR A 202 -18.73 -0.98 -14.47
CA TYR A 202 -17.40 -1.32 -15.01
C TYR A 202 -16.33 -0.39 -14.43
N SER A 203 -16.19 -0.47 -13.10
CA SER A 203 -15.21 0.28 -12.33
C SER A 203 -13.78 0.00 -12.81
N ILE A 204 -12.92 1.00 -12.66
CA ILE A 204 -11.48 0.95 -12.96
C ILE A 204 -10.84 -0.13 -12.06
N HIS A 205 -10.82 -1.39 -12.51
CA HIS A 205 -10.26 -2.51 -11.77
C HIS A 205 -8.74 -2.40 -11.54
N ILE A 206 -8.08 -1.31 -11.95
CA ILE A 206 -6.67 -1.05 -11.65
C ILE A 206 -6.42 -1.03 -10.13
N SER A 207 -7.41 -0.61 -9.33
CA SER A 207 -7.37 -0.71 -7.87
C SER A 207 -7.20 -2.13 -7.36
N GLN A 208 -7.58 -3.15 -8.14
CA GLN A 208 -7.37 -4.55 -7.78
C GLN A 208 -5.89 -4.85 -7.56
N CYS A 209 -4.99 -4.11 -8.20
CA CYS A 209 -3.55 -4.24 -8.03
C CYS A 209 -3.03 -3.68 -6.70
N PHE A 210 -3.84 -2.96 -5.91
CA PHE A 210 -3.52 -2.60 -4.53
C PHE A 210 -3.79 -3.73 -3.54
N PHE A 211 -4.53 -4.77 -3.94
CA PHE A 211 -4.79 -5.90 -3.08
C PHE A 211 -3.76 -7.02 -3.31
N PRO A 212 -2.98 -7.40 -2.29
CA PRO A 212 -1.92 -8.39 -2.45
C PRO A 212 -2.37 -9.75 -2.97
N GLN A 213 -3.62 -10.18 -2.76
CA GLN A 213 -4.12 -11.43 -3.35
C GLN A 213 -4.03 -11.47 -4.89
N ASN A 214 -4.01 -10.32 -5.55
CA ASN A 214 -3.97 -10.23 -7.02
C ASN A 214 -2.55 -10.10 -7.60
N ILE A 215 -1.54 -9.83 -6.75
CA ILE A 215 -0.18 -9.50 -7.19
C ILE A 215 0.92 -10.30 -6.50
N ALA A 216 0.72 -10.78 -5.27
CA ALA A 216 1.77 -11.38 -4.46
C ALA A 216 2.42 -12.60 -5.14
N GLN A 217 1.63 -13.39 -5.86
CA GLN A 217 2.11 -14.56 -6.60
C GLN A 217 2.98 -14.21 -7.83
N GLN A 218 2.95 -12.98 -8.32
CA GLN A 218 3.75 -12.53 -9.46
C GLN A 218 5.07 -11.90 -9.06
N ILE A 219 5.26 -11.61 -7.77
CA ILE A 219 6.49 -11.00 -7.28
C ILE A 219 7.60 -12.03 -7.35
N ARG A 220 8.67 -11.69 -8.05
CA ARG A 220 9.81 -12.60 -8.28
C ARG A 220 10.79 -12.58 -7.12
N THR A 221 10.94 -11.43 -6.47
CA THR A 221 11.83 -11.25 -5.33
C THR A 221 11.24 -11.92 -4.08
N PRO A 222 12.02 -12.67 -3.29
CA PRO A 222 11.50 -13.33 -2.09
C PRO A 222 10.77 -12.35 -1.15
N LEU A 223 9.46 -12.55 -1.01
CA LEU A 223 8.55 -11.74 -0.21
C LEU A 223 8.06 -12.55 0.99
N PHE A 224 8.22 -12.00 2.19
CA PHE A 224 7.68 -12.55 3.42
C PHE A 224 6.51 -11.68 3.89
N ILE A 225 5.35 -12.29 4.11
CA ILE A 225 4.13 -11.60 4.55
C ILE A 225 3.86 -11.98 6.00
N ILE A 226 3.70 -10.98 6.85
CA ILE A 226 3.32 -11.11 8.26
C ILE A 226 2.04 -10.32 8.42
N ASN A 227 0.93 -11.00 8.65
CA ASN A 227 -0.35 -10.36 8.90
C ASN A 227 -1.04 -11.08 10.06
N ALA A 228 -1.69 -10.31 10.93
CA ALA A 228 -2.57 -10.89 11.93
C ALA A 228 -3.80 -11.51 11.24
N ALA A 229 -4.29 -12.64 11.76
CA ALA A 229 -5.55 -13.22 11.28
C ALA A 229 -6.71 -12.23 11.39
N TYR A 230 -6.70 -11.43 12.46
CA TYR A 230 -7.69 -10.39 12.75
C TYR A 230 -7.00 -9.04 12.86
N ASP A 231 -6.59 -8.49 11.70
CA ASP A 231 -5.98 -7.16 11.66
C ASP A 231 -7.02 -6.08 12.03
N SER A 232 -6.71 -5.28 13.04
CA SER A 232 -7.66 -4.30 13.59
C SER A 232 -8.01 -3.19 12.60
N TRP A 233 -7.08 -2.83 11.70
CA TRP A 233 -7.38 -1.84 10.66
C TRP A 233 -8.32 -2.43 9.63
N GLN A 234 -8.10 -3.66 9.20
CA GLN A 234 -8.96 -4.38 8.28
C GLN A 234 -10.37 -4.59 8.86
N ILE A 235 -10.50 -5.03 10.11
CA ILE A 235 -11.82 -5.18 10.75
C ILE A 235 -12.55 -3.83 10.76
N ARG A 236 -11.85 -2.75 11.14
CA ARG A 236 -12.46 -1.42 11.28
C ARG A 236 -12.77 -0.72 9.96
N ASN A 237 -11.99 -0.93 8.90
CA ASN A 237 -12.07 -0.14 7.67
C ASN A 237 -12.50 -0.95 6.45
N ILE A 238 -12.48 -2.27 6.53
CA ILE A 238 -12.89 -3.19 5.45
C ILE A 238 -14.14 -3.96 5.87
N LEU A 239 -14.10 -4.70 6.97
CA LEU A 239 -15.20 -5.58 7.37
C LEU A 239 -16.39 -4.80 7.93
N ALA A 240 -16.17 -3.93 8.92
CA ALA A 240 -17.22 -3.19 9.61
C ALA A 240 -16.92 -1.68 9.69
N PRO A 241 -16.72 -0.99 8.54
CA PRO A 241 -16.63 0.46 8.51
C PRO A 241 -17.91 1.11 9.05
N GLY A 242 -17.82 2.32 9.59
CA GLY A 242 -18.97 2.99 10.21
C GLY A 242 -20.18 3.16 9.27
N ILE A 243 -19.95 3.23 7.96
CA ILE A 243 -21.03 3.27 6.96
C ILE A 243 -21.77 1.93 6.80
N ALA A 244 -21.10 0.81 7.06
CA ALA A 244 -21.68 -0.54 7.02
C ALA A 244 -22.22 -1.00 8.38
N ASP A 245 -21.88 -0.28 9.47
CA ASP A 245 -22.31 -0.54 10.84
C ASP A 245 -22.98 0.71 11.47
N PRO A 246 -24.08 1.23 10.88
CA PRO A 246 -24.68 2.50 11.30
C PRO A 246 -25.26 2.47 12.73
N HIS A 247 -25.60 1.29 13.24
CA HIS A 247 -26.13 1.08 14.58
C HIS A 247 -25.04 0.70 15.61
N GLY A 248 -23.78 0.61 15.19
CA GLY A 248 -22.65 0.37 16.08
C GLY A 248 -22.61 -1.04 16.70
N HIS A 249 -23.20 -2.03 16.05
CA HIS A 249 -23.19 -3.42 16.51
C HIS A 249 -21.77 -3.99 16.62
N TRP A 250 -20.85 -3.49 15.79
CA TRP A 250 -19.45 -3.93 15.79
C TRP A 250 -18.52 -3.03 16.61
N GLU A 251 -18.97 -1.91 17.19
CA GLU A 251 -18.07 -0.93 17.84
C GLU A 251 -17.21 -1.55 18.96
N SER A 252 -17.82 -2.31 19.87
CA SER A 252 -17.07 -2.97 20.95
C SER A 252 -16.07 -4.01 20.41
N CYS A 253 -16.51 -4.81 19.44
CA CYS A 253 -15.71 -5.85 18.78
C CYS A 253 -14.51 -5.27 17.98
N LYS A 254 -14.71 -4.12 17.32
CA LYS A 254 -13.66 -3.38 16.58
C LYS A 254 -12.58 -2.82 17.50
N LEU A 255 -12.93 -2.47 18.74
CA LEU A 255 -11.99 -1.94 19.73
C LEU A 255 -11.21 -3.05 20.44
N ASP A 256 -11.88 -4.12 20.83
CA ASP A 256 -11.25 -5.32 21.39
C ASP A 256 -11.99 -6.56 20.87
N ILE A 257 -11.24 -7.43 20.18
CA ILE A 257 -11.79 -8.65 19.58
C ILE A 257 -12.35 -9.62 20.64
N LYS A 258 -11.93 -9.49 21.90
CA LYS A 258 -12.47 -10.28 23.01
C LYS A 258 -13.93 -9.95 23.32
N ASN A 259 -14.40 -8.78 22.90
CA ASN A 259 -15.78 -8.34 23.09
C ASN A 259 -16.71 -8.72 21.93
N CYS A 260 -16.21 -9.44 20.93
CA CYS A 260 -17.03 -9.87 19.81
C CYS A 260 -18.02 -10.96 20.23
N LEU A 261 -19.26 -10.85 19.73
CA LEU A 261 -20.24 -11.91 19.85
C LEU A 261 -19.80 -13.14 19.02
N PRO A 262 -20.24 -14.36 19.39
CA PRO A 262 -19.94 -15.56 18.60
C PRO A 262 -20.36 -15.44 17.12
N SER A 263 -21.46 -14.75 16.83
CA SER A 263 -21.91 -14.46 15.45
C SER A 263 -20.93 -13.55 14.69
N GLN A 264 -20.31 -12.58 15.36
CA GLN A 264 -19.31 -11.68 14.77
C GLN A 264 -17.99 -12.41 14.51
N ILE A 265 -17.60 -13.32 15.41
CA ILE A 265 -16.43 -14.19 15.20
C ILE A 265 -16.61 -15.06 13.96
N LYS A 266 -17.79 -15.69 13.78
CA LYS A 266 -18.10 -16.50 12.58
C LYS A 266 -17.94 -15.69 11.29
N VAL A 267 -18.50 -14.47 11.26
CA VAL A 267 -18.33 -13.55 10.13
C VAL A 267 -16.85 -13.24 9.86
N MET A 268 -16.02 -13.04 10.89
CA MET A 268 -14.58 -12.83 10.71
C MET A 268 -13.82 -14.08 10.23
N GLN A 269 -14.32 -15.27 10.55
CA GLN A 269 -13.76 -16.56 10.12
C GLN A 269 -14.19 -16.93 8.70
N GLY A 270 -15.26 -16.31 8.18
CA GLY A 270 -15.83 -16.62 6.87
C GLY A 270 -16.78 -17.82 6.90
N ASP A 271 -17.36 -18.12 8.07
CA ASP A 271 -18.31 -19.21 8.32
C ASP A 271 -19.78 -18.81 8.15
#